data_AF-A0A7V2CNI5-F1
#
_entry.id   AF-A0A7V2CNI5-F1
#
_cell.length_a   1.000
_cell.length_b   1.000
_cell.length_c   1.000
_cell.angle_alpha   90.00
_cell.angle_beta   90.00
_cell.angle_gamma   90.00
#
_symmetry.space_group_name_H-M   'P 1'
#
loop_
_entity.id
_entity.type
_entity.pdbx_description
1 polymer ?
#
loop_
_entity_poly.entity_id
_entity_poly.type
_entity_poly.pdbx_seq_one_letter_code
_entity_poly.pdbx_strand_id
1 'polypeptide(L)'
;MFEAAGTDQGRAFALGYLSHLAADTVAHNKYVPHQLRVTRTTVELGHAYWEMRADLLVEGRYWDRLRRLLGRRFWDHEALLEQRLRATLLPFQVNREMFRQINLVISHDAARTLAAVWERWSRFPLSRALVTQYRDECVDRMMDIIAEGPRSALVHEDPNGQASLADTRRHRRYVRHLARAGVLTPVMIEQAASHLHPRPWPLSNGDGHGTDGVMHWLNLASAPAEAELILAEV
;
A
#
# COMPACT_ATOMS: atom_id res chain seq x y z
N MET A 1 13.93 13.67 -12.08
CA MET A 1 14.32 14.13 -10.73
C MET A 1 15.80 13.90 -10.47
N PHE A 2 16.31 12.68 -10.70
CA PHE A 2 17.74 12.34 -10.55
C PHE A 2 18.68 13.15 -11.46
N GLU A 3 18.42 13.21 -12.77
CA GLU A 3 19.25 13.97 -13.73
C GLU A 3 19.23 15.49 -13.49
N ALA A 4 18.14 15.99 -12.90
CA ALA A 4 18.00 17.40 -12.57
C ALA A 4 18.73 17.80 -11.28
N ALA A 5 19.22 16.83 -10.50
CA ALA A 5 19.95 17.11 -9.27
C ALA A 5 21.41 17.50 -9.60
N GLY A 6 21.76 18.75 -9.31
CA GLY A 6 23.11 19.30 -9.52
C GLY A 6 24.14 18.89 -8.46
N THR A 7 23.74 18.21 -7.38
CA THR A 7 24.61 17.79 -6.27
C THR A 7 24.41 16.32 -5.93
N ASP A 8 25.42 15.68 -5.35
CA ASP A 8 25.33 14.28 -4.92
C ASP A 8 24.30 14.07 -3.82
N GLN A 9 24.12 15.06 -2.94
CA GLN A 9 23.05 15.06 -1.96
C GLN A 9 21.68 15.05 -2.65
N GLY A 10 21.48 15.91 -3.66
CA GLY A 10 20.23 15.95 -4.44
C GLY A 10 19.95 14.64 -5.17
N ARG A 11 21.00 14.00 -5.71
CA ARG A 11 20.90 12.67 -6.34
C ARG A 11 20.50 11.59 -5.34
N ALA A 12 21.14 11.56 -4.16
CA ALA A 12 20.78 10.62 -3.10
C ALA A 12 19.32 10.79 -2.64
N PHE A 13 18.86 12.03 -2.53
CA PHE A 13 17.46 12.33 -2.22
C PHE A 13 16.50 11.86 -3.32
N ALA A 14 16.83 12.08 -4.59
CA ALA A 14 16.01 11.61 -5.70
C ALA A 14 15.90 10.07 -5.73
N LEU A 15 17.00 9.36 -5.45
CA LEU A 15 16.99 7.90 -5.34
C LEU A 15 16.14 7.43 -4.14
N GLY A 16 16.23 8.11 -3.01
CA GLY A 16 15.38 7.84 -1.85
C GLY A 16 13.89 8.03 -2.16
N TYR A 17 13.55 9.08 -2.90
CA TYR A 17 12.18 9.34 -3.34
C TYR A 17 11.66 8.25 -4.31
N LEU A 18 12.48 7.84 -5.29
CA LEU A 18 12.12 6.73 -6.19
C LEU A 18 11.96 5.41 -5.45
N SER A 19 12.82 5.15 -4.46
CA SER A 19 12.72 3.97 -3.59
C SER A 19 11.42 3.95 -2.79
N HIS A 20 11.00 5.11 -2.29
CA HIS A 20 9.71 5.25 -1.60
C HIS A 20 8.54 4.93 -2.54
N LEU A 21 8.51 5.53 -3.74
CA LEU A 21 7.45 5.23 -4.72
C LEU A 21 7.42 3.75 -5.11
N ALA A 22 8.59 3.12 -5.27
CA ALA A 22 8.68 1.69 -5.54
C ALA A 22 8.09 0.86 -4.39
N ALA A 23 8.31 1.24 -3.13
CA ALA A 23 7.67 0.60 -1.98
C ALA A 23 6.14 0.77 -2.01
N ASP A 24 5.67 1.97 -2.36
CA ASP A 24 4.24 2.29 -2.38
C ASP A 24 3.49 1.46 -3.43
N THR A 25 4.14 1.10 -4.54
CA THR A 25 3.54 0.16 -5.51
C THR A 25 3.19 -1.19 -4.88
N VAL A 26 3.98 -1.69 -3.92
CA VAL A 26 3.66 -2.91 -3.16
C VAL A 26 2.63 -2.62 -2.07
N ALA A 27 2.83 -1.54 -1.32
CA ALA A 27 1.97 -1.19 -0.20
C ALA A 27 0.52 -0.98 -0.63
N HIS A 28 0.29 -0.20 -1.68
CA HIS A 28 -1.05 0.23 -2.09
C HIS A 28 -1.69 -0.66 -3.16
N ASN A 29 -0.91 -1.45 -3.92
CA ASN A 29 -1.48 -2.42 -4.87
C ASN A 29 -1.59 -3.84 -4.33
N LYS A 30 -0.85 -4.20 -3.28
CA LYS A 30 -0.85 -5.56 -2.75
C LYS A 30 -1.17 -5.63 -1.27
N TYR A 31 -0.34 -5.04 -0.42
CA TYR A 31 -0.45 -5.20 1.04
C TYR A 31 -1.76 -4.63 1.60
N VAL A 32 -2.01 -3.33 1.43
CA VAL A 32 -3.22 -2.67 1.95
C VAL A 32 -4.50 -3.28 1.35
N PRO A 33 -4.63 -3.48 0.01
CA PRO A 33 -5.75 -4.19 -0.58
C PRO A 33 -6.01 -5.58 0.03
N HIS A 34 -4.96 -6.39 0.19
CA HIS A 34 -5.05 -7.69 0.84
C HIS A 34 -5.64 -7.56 2.24
N GLN A 35 -5.05 -6.67 3.07
CA GLN A 35 -5.50 -6.49 4.44
C GLN A 35 -6.92 -5.92 4.55
N LEU A 36 -7.34 -5.05 3.63
CA LEU A 36 -8.69 -4.50 3.59
C LEU A 36 -9.76 -5.52 3.20
N ARG A 37 -9.41 -6.51 2.37
CA ARG A 37 -10.34 -7.59 2.00
C ARG A 37 -10.67 -8.48 3.20
N VAL A 38 -9.72 -8.66 4.11
CA VAL A 38 -9.89 -9.51 5.30
C VAL A 38 -10.45 -8.76 6.53
N THR A 39 -10.51 -7.41 6.50
CA THR A 39 -11.05 -6.61 7.61
C THR A 39 -12.42 -5.98 7.37
N ARG A 40 -13.11 -5.71 8.48
CA ARG A 40 -14.41 -5.02 8.53
C ARG A 40 -14.26 -3.55 8.97
N THR A 41 -13.50 -2.75 8.23
CA THR A 41 -13.34 -1.29 8.46
C THR A 41 -13.74 -0.47 7.22
N THR A 42 -13.86 0.86 7.31
CA THR A 42 -13.84 1.68 6.08
C THR A 42 -12.48 1.51 5.38
N VAL A 43 -12.41 1.82 4.09
CA VAL A 43 -11.16 1.66 3.33
C VAL A 43 -10.11 2.63 3.85
N GLU A 44 -10.51 3.86 4.11
CA GLU A 44 -9.64 4.96 4.53
C GLU A 44 -9.07 4.71 5.93
N LEU A 45 -9.92 4.33 6.90
CA LEU A 45 -9.44 3.97 8.24
C LEU A 45 -8.63 2.68 8.23
N GLY A 46 -9.05 1.70 7.44
CA GLY A 46 -8.34 0.43 7.31
C GLY A 46 -6.95 0.59 6.69
N HIS A 47 -6.82 1.50 5.73
CA HIS A 47 -5.55 1.84 5.08
C HIS A 47 -4.56 2.36 6.12
N ALA A 48 -4.90 3.46 6.80
CA ALA A 48 -4.04 4.05 7.83
C ALA A 48 -3.74 3.06 8.96
N TYR A 49 -4.75 2.25 9.35
CA TYR A 49 -4.58 1.20 10.36
C TYR A 49 -3.54 0.16 9.95
N TRP A 50 -3.58 -0.33 8.71
CA TRP A 50 -2.72 -1.41 8.26
C TRP A 50 -1.29 -0.96 7.96
N GLU A 51 -1.10 0.27 7.49
CA GLU A 51 0.22 0.90 7.39
C GLU A 51 0.86 1.04 8.78
N MET A 52 0.12 1.60 9.76
CA MET A 52 0.58 1.68 11.15
C MET A 52 0.97 0.30 11.71
N ARG A 53 0.15 -0.74 11.47
CA ARG A 53 0.43 -2.10 11.94
C ARG A 53 1.72 -2.66 11.35
N ALA A 54 2.01 -2.39 10.07
CA ALA A 54 3.26 -2.80 9.45
C ALA A 54 4.45 -2.04 10.05
N ASP A 55 4.31 -0.73 10.24
CA ASP A 55 5.31 0.16 10.81
C ASP A 55 5.75 -0.27 12.22
N LEU A 56 4.85 -0.79 13.06
CA LEU A 56 5.19 -1.30 14.39
C LEU A 56 6.14 -2.50 14.38
N LEU A 57 6.28 -3.19 13.25
CA LEU A 57 7.23 -4.29 13.09
C LEU A 57 8.65 -3.78 12.78
N VAL A 58 8.81 -2.50 12.46
CA VAL A 58 10.10 -1.85 12.21
C VAL A 58 10.83 -1.63 13.53
N GLU A 59 12.13 -1.95 13.53
CA GLU A 59 12.98 -1.83 14.70
C GLU A 59 13.13 -0.38 15.18
N GLY A 60 13.22 -0.19 16.51
CA GLY A 60 13.33 1.13 17.17
C GLY A 60 14.41 2.05 16.60
N ARG A 61 15.56 1.49 16.18
CA ARG A 61 16.68 2.28 15.61
C ARG A 61 16.30 3.09 14.37
N TYR A 62 15.34 2.61 13.57
CA TYR A 62 14.89 3.32 12.37
C TYR A 62 13.97 4.48 12.72
N TRP A 63 13.16 4.34 13.77
CA TRP A 63 12.36 5.42 14.33
C TRP A 63 13.23 6.54 14.90
N ASP A 64 14.32 6.20 15.60
CA ASP A 64 15.29 7.20 16.07
C ASP A 64 15.93 7.97 14.92
N ARG A 65 16.26 7.25 13.83
CA ARG A 65 16.78 7.87 12.61
C ARG A 65 15.74 8.77 11.95
N LEU A 66 14.49 8.33 11.84
CA LEU A 66 13.39 9.13 11.30
C LEU A 66 13.22 10.43 12.11
N ARG A 67 13.16 10.35 13.45
CA ARG A 67 13.05 11.54 14.31
C ARG A 67 14.19 12.53 14.11
N ARG A 68 15.43 12.05 13.97
CA ARG A 68 16.58 12.92 13.64
C ARG A 68 16.44 13.58 12.27
N LEU A 69 15.90 12.87 11.28
CA LEU A 69 15.68 13.43 9.94
C LEU A 69 14.53 14.45 9.91
N LEU A 70 13.42 14.19 10.61
CA LEU A 70 12.27 15.10 10.71
C LEU A 70 12.59 16.41 11.44
N GLY A 71 13.63 16.40 12.28
CA GLY A 71 14.16 17.59 12.95
C GLY A 71 15.05 18.48 12.06
N ARG A 72 15.44 18.01 10.86
CA ARG A 72 16.26 18.77 9.91
C ARG A 72 15.40 19.42 8.83
N ARG A 73 15.89 20.51 8.25
CA ARG A 73 15.29 21.17 7.07
C ARG A 73 16.16 20.90 5.85
N PHE A 74 15.52 20.56 4.73
CA PHE A 74 16.18 20.12 3.50
C PHE A 74 15.71 21.00 2.33
N TRP A 75 15.93 22.31 2.45
CA TRP A 75 15.36 23.32 1.54
C TRP A 75 15.61 23.05 0.05
N ASP A 76 16.84 22.68 -0.33
CA ASP A 76 17.18 22.42 -1.73
C ASP A 76 16.45 21.18 -2.29
N HIS A 77 16.25 20.17 -1.44
CA HIS A 77 15.52 18.95 -1.79
C HIS A 77 14.01 19.20 -1.88
N GLU A 78 13.49 20.05 -1.01
CA GLU A 78 12.10 20.49 -1.00
C GLU A 78 11.78 21.30 -2.27
N ALA A 79 12.65 22.23 -2.66
CA ALA A 79 12.51 23.00 -3.89
C ALA A 79 12.53 22.08 -5.13
N LEU A 80 13.39 21.06 -5.13
CA LEU A 80 13.43 20.07 -6.21
C LEU A 80 12.13 19.26 -6.32
N LEU A 81 11.51 18.87 -5.19
CA LEU A 81 10.20 18.22 -5.19
C LEU A 81 9.11 19.16 -5.67
N GLU A 82 9.05 20.38 -5.15
CA GLU A 82 8.02 21.38 -5.49
C GLU A 82 8.04 21.73 -6.98
N GLN A 83 9.22 21.82 -7.59
CA GLN A 83 9.34 22.07 -9.03
C GLN A 83 8.77 20.93 -9.89
N ARG A 84 8.79 19.69 -9.40
CA ARG A 84 8.47 18.48 -10.16
C ARG A 84 7.11 17.88 -9.83
N LEU A 85 6.60 18.08 -8.63
CA LEU A 85 5.29 17.63 -8.16
C LEU A 85 4.25 18.75 -8.36
N ARG A 86 3.69 18.87 -9.56
CA ARG A 86 2.74 19.93 -9.92
C ARG A 86 1.25 19.57 -9.79
N ALA A 87 0.89 18.47 -9.15
CA ALA A 87 -0.52 18.07 -9.04
C ALA A 87 -0.86 17.51 -7.65
N THR A 88 -1.12 18.39 -6.69
CA THR A 88 -1.85 18.02 -5.48
C THR A 88 -2.83 19.14 -5.13
N LEU A 89 -4.02 18.79 -4.63
CA LEU A 89 -5.09 19.74 -4.29
C LEU A 89 -4.69 20.75 -3.19
N LEU A 90 -3.61 20.46 -2.46
CA LEU A 90 -3.02 21.35 -1.46
C LEU A 90 -1.61 21.79 -1.91
N PRO A 91 -1.17 23.00 -1.50
CA PRO A 91 0.21 23.42 -1.71
C PRO A 91 1.20 22.40 -1.13
N PHE A 92 2.30 22.14 -1.85
CA PHE A 92 3.33 21.17 -1.47
C PHE A 92 3.79 21.33 -0.02
N GLN A 93 3.97 22.58 0.42
CA GLN A 93 4.38 22.92 1.78
C GLN A 93 3.38 22.45 2.86
N VAL A 94 2.08 22.51 2.57
CA VAL A 94 1.00 22.09 3.49
C VAL A 94 0.96 20.57 3.58
N ASN A 95 1.01 19.86 2.45
CA ASN A 95 1.05 18.40 2.43
C ASN A 95 2.28 17.86 3.19
N ARG A 96 3.44 18.47 2.96
CA ARG A 96 4.68 18.13 3.64
C ARG A 96 4.61 18.34 5.15
N GLU A 97 4.05 19.47 5.61
CA GLU A 97 3.96 19.72 7.05
C GLU A 97 3.00 18.74 7.72
N MET A 98 1.86 18.41 7.10
CA MET A 98 0.98 17.36 7.61
C MET A 98 1.69 16.00 7.69
N PHE A 99 2.38 15.60 6.61
CA PHE A 99 3.17 14.37 6.60
C PHE A 99 4.24 14.35 7.71
N ARG A 100 4.96 15.47 7.90
CA ARG A 100 5.97 15.62 8.94
C ARG A 100 5.37 15.46 10.33
N GLN A 101 4.24 16.12 10.60
CA GLN A 101 3.55 16.04 11.89
C GLN A 101 3.02 14.65 12.17
N ILE A 102 2.41 13.98 11.19
CA ILE A 102 1.91 12.61 11.32
C ILE A 102 3.08 11.66 11.64
N ASN A 103 4.15 11.71 10.86
CA ASN A 103 5.33 10.87 11.11
C ASN A 103 5.99 11.18 12.45
N LEU A 104 6.04 12.44 12.87
CA LEU A 104 6.57 12.83 14.17
C LEU A 104 5.73 12.18 15.27
N VAL A 105 4.41 12.30 15.24
CA VAL A 105 3.50 11.69 16.22
C VAL A 105 3.66 10.17 16.26
N ILE A 106 3.64 9.51 15.11
CA ILE A 106 3.74 8.04 15.00
C ILE A 106 5.10 7.52 15.51
N SER A 107 6.17 8.28 15.27
CA SER A 107 7.51 7.91 15.70
C SER A 107 7.75 8.00 17.22
N HIS A 108 6.84 8.62 17.98
CA HIS A 108 6.99 8.72 19.43
C HIS A 108 6.67 7.40 20.14
N ASP A 109 7.44 7.11 21.20
CA ASP A 109 7.37 5.84 21.92
C ASP A 109 5.99 5.58 22.56
N ALA A 110 5.28 6.64 22.94
CA ALA A 110 3.90 6.57 23.42
C ALA A 110 2.92 6.08 22.34
N ALA A 111 3.06 6.55 21.10
CA ALA A 111 2.24 6.10 19.98
C ALA A 111 2.53 4.62 19.66
N ARG A 112 3.80 4.21 19.68
CA ARG A 112 4.20 2.80 19.51
C ARG A 112 3.64 1.90 20.62
N THR A 113 3.66 2.38 21.87
CA THR A 113 3.14 1.63 23.02
C THR A 113 1.64 1.47 22.93
N LEU A 114 0.90 2.54 22.59
CA LEU A 114 -0.55 2.49 22.38
C LEU A 114 -0.91 1.56 21.23
N ALA A 115 -0.14 1.59 20.15
CA ALA A 115 -0.37 0.75 18.99
C ALA A 115 -0.01 -0.73 19.26
N ALA A 116 1.00 -1.01 20.09
CA ALA A 116 1.30 -2.36 20.56
C ALA A 116 0.23 -2.92 21.54
N VAL A 117 -0.35 -2.06 22.38
CA VAL A 117 -1.53 -2.41 23.18
C VAL A 117 -2.72 -2.71 22.26
N TRP A 118 -2.95 -1.89 21.23
CA TRP A 118 -4.00 -2.10 20.24
C TRP A 118 -3.80 -3.40 19.45
N GLU A 119 -2.57 -3.77 19.14
CA GLU A 119 -2.21 -5.02 18.46
C GLU A 119 -2.70 -6.25 19.25
N ARG A 120 -2.48 -6.28 20.56
CA ARG A 120 -2.92 -7.38 21.45
C ARG A 120 -4.44 -7.53 21.52
N TRP A 121 -5.18 -6.46 21.20
CA TRP A 121 -6.64 -6.43 21.20
C TRP A 121 -7.21 -6.59 19.78
N SER A 122 -6.35 -6.63 18.77
CA SER A 122 -6.78 -6.76 17.39
C SER A 122 -7.28 -8.16 17.10
N ARG A 123 -8.49 -8.22 16.54
CA ARG A 123 -9.11 -9.45 16.04
C ARG A 123 -8.47 -9.97 14.76
N PHE A 124 -7.56 -9.21 14.15
CA PHE A 124 -6.92 -9.53 12.88
C PHE A 124 -5.41 -9.74 13.11
N PRO A 125 -4.94 -11.00 13.18
CA PRO A 125 -3.53 -11.29 13.36
C PRO A 125 -2.74 -10.87 12.12
N LEU A 126 -1.59 -10.23 12.33
CA LEU A 126 -0.67 -9.86 11.25
C LEU A 126 0.51 -10.82 11.25
N SER A 127 0.59 -11.68 10.24
CA SER A 127 1.71 -12.61 10.10
C SER A 127 3.00 -11.87 9.80
N ARG A 128 4.02 -12.04 10.67
CA ARG A 128 5.37 -11.50 10.43
C ARG A 128 5.99 -12.03 9.15
N ALA A 129 5.72 -13.29 8.79
CA ALA A 129 6.19 -13.88 7.54
C ALA A 129 5.58 -13.17 6.33
N LEU A 130 4.27 -12.87 6.38
CA LEU A 130 3.58 -12.15 5.31
C LEU A 130 4.14 -10.73 5.13
N VAL A 131 4.36 -10.00 6.23
CA VAL A 131 4.96 -8.66 6.16
C VAL A 131 6.39 -8.72 5.63
N THR A 132 7.14 -9.76 6.00
CA THR A 132 8.51 -9.96 5.50
C THR A 132 8.50 -10.18 3.98
N GLN A 133 7.57 -10.98 3.44
CA GLN A 133 7.45 -11.16 1.99
C GLN A 133 7.18 -9.84 1.25
N TYR A 134 6.25 -9.02 1.74
CA TYR A 134 5.99 -7.70 1.15
C TYR A 134 7.19 -6.77 1.26
N ARG A 135 7.89 -6.79 2.42
CA ARG A 135 9.10 -5.99 2.63
C ARG A 135 10.21 -6.39 1.66
N ASP A 136 10.43 -7.68 1.47
CA ASP A 136 11.48 -8.19 0.60
C ASP A 136 11.16 -7.80 -0.86
N GLU A 137 9.89 -7.89 -1.28
CA GLU A 137 9.46 -7.36 -2.58
C GLU A 137 9.68 -5.84 -2.71
N CYS A 138 9.38 -5.06 -1.66
CA CYS A 138 9.69 -3.62 -1.67
C CYS A 138 11.18 -3.39 -1.93
N VAL A 139 12.07 -4.14 -1.27
CA VAL A 139 13.52 -4.01 -1.44
C VAL A 139 13.92 -4.38 -2.87
N ASP A 140 13.41 -5.48 -3.42
CA ASP A 140 13.72 -5.89 -4.79
C ASP A 140 13.31 -4.80 -5.81
N ARG A 141 12.12 -4.21 -5.63
CA ARG A 141 11.63 -3.12 -6.48
C ARG A 141 12.43 -1.82 -6.30
N MET A 142 12.86 -1.49 -5.08
CA MET A 142 13.79 -0.38 -4.84
C MET A 142 15.10 -0.57 -5.59
N MET A 143 15.66 -1.79 -5.56
CA MET A 143 16.90 -2.09 -6.26
C MET A 143 16.73 -2.03 -7.78
N ASP A 144 15.59 -2.52 -8.30
CA ASP A 144 15.24 -2.44 -9.74
C ASP A 144 15.16 -1.00 -10.23
N ILE A 145 14.41 -0.11 -9.55
CA ILE A 145 14.30 1.29 -9.98
C ILE A 145 15.63 2.05 -9.86
N ILE A 146 16.48 1.69 -8.90
CA ILE A 146 17.82 2.29 -8.75
C ILE A 146 18.74 1.82 -9.90
N ALA A 147 18.68 0.54 -10.28
CA ALA A 147 19.55 -0.04 -11.30
C ALA A 147 19.12 0.33 -12.73
N GLU A 148 17.82 0.22 -13.02
CA GLU A 148 17.27 0.38 -14.37
C GLU A 148 16.75 1.79 -14.65
N GLY A 149 16.43 2.56 -13.60
CA GLY A 149 15.95 3.93 -13.72
C GLY A 149 14.73 4.01 -14.64
N PRO A 150 14.73 4.88 -15.68
CA PRO A 150 13.62 5.00 -16.62
C PRO A 150 13.27 3.71 -17.39
N ARG A 151 14.15 2.71 -17.43
CA ARG A 151 13.91 1.43 -18.10
C ARG A 151 13.18 0.41 -17.21
N SER A 152 13.07 0.68 -15.92
CA SER A 152 12.31 -0.18 -14.99
C SER A 152 10.84 -0.23 -15.39
N ALA A 153 10.23 -1.41 -15.32
CA ALA A 153 8.78 -1.55 -15.53
C ALA A 153 7.95 -0.78 -14.48
N LEU A 154 8.54 -0.49 -13.31
CA LEU A 154 7.87 0.20 -12.21
C LEU A 154 7.47 1.64 -12.55
N VAL A 155 8.07 2.25 -13.57
CA VAL A 155 7.71 3.61 -14.02
C VAL A 155 6.28 3.72 -14.54
N HIS A 156 5.66 2.57 -14.88
CA HIS A 156 4.28 2.47 -15.35
C HIS A 156 3.30 1.98 -14.28
N GLU A 157 3.79 1.63 -13.09
CA GLU A 157 2.92 1.24 -11.97
C GLU A 157 2.38 2.47 -11.23
N ASP A 158 1.14 2.39 -10.73
CA ASP A 158 0.54 3.45 -9.92
C ASP A 158 0.98 3.28 -8.45
N PRO A 159 1.84 4.15 -7.91
CA PRO A 159 2.27 4.06 -6.52
C PRO A 159 1.13 4.32 -5.54
N ASN A 160 0.07 5.05 -5.92
CA ASN A 160 -1.06 5.33 -5.03
C ASN A 160 -2.08 4.17 -4.97
N GLY A 161 -1.93 3.17 -5.83
CA GLY A 161 -2.80 2.00 -5.92
C GLY A 161 -4.28 2.29 -6.10
N GLN A 162 -4.64 3.37 -6.82
CA GLN A 162 -6.02 3.83 -6.97
C GLN A 162 -6.92 2.73 -7.54
N ALA A 163 -6.45 2.04 -8.60
CA ALA A 163 -7.17 0.95 -9.23
C ALA A 163 -7.38 -0.24 -8.27
N SER A 164 -6.33 -0.64 -7.55
CA SER A 164 -6.35 -1.75 -6.59
C SER A 164 -7.27 -1.47 -5.40
N LEU A 165 -7.28 -0.24 -4.89
CA LEU A 165 -8.19 0.19 -3.83
C LEU A 165 -9.64 0.29 -4.32
N ALA A 166 -9.87 0.77 -5.54
CA ALA A 166 -11.19 0.80 -6.16
C ALA A 166 -11.77 -0.60 -6.37
N ASP A 167 -10.96 -1.53 -6.87
CA ASP A 167 -11.32 -2.95 -6.97
C ASP A 167 -11.66 -3.53 -5.60
N THR A 168 -10.82 -3.27 -4.60
CA THR A 168 -11.06 -3.72 -3.22
C THR A 168 -12.38 -3.18 -2.66
N ARG A 169 -12.72 -1.90 -2.93
CA ARG A 169 -14.03 -1.33 -2.57
C ARG A 169 -15.17 -2.10 -3.24
N ARG A 170 -15.06 -2.38 -4.55
CA ARG A 170 -16.07 -3.13 -5.32
C ARG A 170 -16.24 -4.55 -4.77
N HIS A 171 -15.15 -5.28 -4.58
CA HIS A 171 -15.14 -6.63 -4.02
C HIS A 171 -15.83 -6.67 -2.64
N ARG A 172 -15.48 -5.74 -1.74
CA ARG A 172 -16.08 -5.70 -0.40
C ARG A 172 -17.56 -5.37 -0.44
N ARG A 173 -18.02 -4.53 -1.38
CA ARG A 173 -19.46 -4.29 -1.59
C ARG A 173 -20.17 -5.56 -2.06
N TYR A 174 -19.57 -6.27 -3.02
CA TYR A 174 -20.10 -7.53 -3.55
C TYR A 174 -20.21 -8.61 -2.46
N VAL A 175 -19.15 -8.85 -1.69
CA VAL A 175 -19.16 -9.81 -0.57
C VAL A 175 -20.21 -9.44 0.48
N ARG A 176 -20.35 -8.15 0.83
CA ARG A 176 -21.40 -7.70 1.76
C ARG A 176 -22.81 -7.94 1.20
N HIS A 177 -23.00 -7.75 -0.10
CA HIS A 177 -24.27 -8.02 -0.76
C HIS A 177 -24.61 -9.52 -0.68
N LEU A 178 -23.67 -10.40 -1.06
CA LEU A 178 -23.85 -11.86 -0.97
C LEU A 178 -24.08 -12.34 0.47
N ALA A 179 -23.38 -11.77 1.45
CA ALA A 179 -23.59 -12.09 2.86
C ALA A 179 -24.99 -11.69 3.34
N ARG A 180 -25.50 -10.53 2.92
CA ARG A 180 -26.88 -10.08 3.22
C ARG A 180 -27.94 -10.95 2.53
N ALA A 181 -27.65 -11.46 1.35
CA ALA A 181 -28.49 -12.41 0.63
C ALA A 181 -28.43 -13.84 1.21
N GLY A 182 -27.61 -14.08 2.25
CA GLY A 182 -27.46 -15.40 2.87
C GLY A 182 -26.62 -16.39 2.06
N VAL A 183 -26.04 -15.96 0.93
CA VAL A 183 -25.24 -16.80 0.02
C VAL A 183 -23.85 -17.09 0.60
N LEU A 184 -23.25 -16.10 1.27
CA LEU A 184 -21.96 -16.27 1.94
C LEU A 184 -22.15 -16.33 3.45
N THR A 185 -21.71 -17.44 4.06
CA THR A 185 -21.60 -17.52 5.51
C THR A 185 -20.34 -16.77 6.00
N PRO A 186 -20.33 -16.28 7.25
CA PRO A 186 -19.14 -15.65 7.83
C PRO A 186 -17.88 -16.52 7.75
N VAL A 187 -18.02 -17.84 7.87
CA VAL A 187 -16.91 -18.81 7.79
C VAL A 187 -16.32 -18.86 6.38
N MET A 188 -17.15 -18.83 5.33
CA MET A 188 -16.68 -18.83 3.94
C MET A 188 -15.91 -17.56 3.60
N ILE A 189 -16.31 -16.41 4.16
CA ILE A 189 -15.59 -15.14 3.98
C ILE A 189 -14.20 -15.20 4.64
N GLU A 190 -14.11 -15.80 5.83
CA GLU A 190 -12.86 -15.95 6.56
C GLU A 190 -11.91 -16.95 5.87
N GLN A 191 -12.43 -18.03 5.30
CA GLN A 191 -11.66 -18.98 4.50
C GLN A 191 -11.21 -18.38 3.15
N ALA A 192 -12.06 -17.65 2.45
CA ALA A 192 -11.65 -16.96 1.21
C ALA A 192 -10.55 -15.93 1.47
N ALA A 193 -10.60 -15.26 2.63
CA ALA A 193 -9.59 -14.32 3.09
C ALA A 193 -8.22 -14.97 3.39
N SER A 194 -8.19 -16.21 3.90
CA SER A 194 -6.93 -16.89 4.25
C SER A 194 -6.15 -17.39 3.03
N HIS A 195 -6.79 -17.51 1.87
CA HIS A 195 -6.18 -17.94 0.60
C HIS A 195 -5.69 -16.79 -0.29
N LEU A 196 -5.79 -15.54 0.16
CA LEU A 196 -5.26 -14.39 -0.56
C LEU A 196 -3.73 -14.39 -0.42
N HIS A 197 -3.02 -15.04 -1.34
CA HIS A 197 -1.55 -15.00 -1.36
C HIS A 197 -1.04 -13.78 -2.14
N PRO A 198 0.05 -13.14 -1.69
CA PRO A 198 0.76 -12.15 -2.50
C PRO A 198 1.21 -12.78 -3.82
N ARG A 199 1.01 -12.07 -4.94
CA ARG A 199 1.62 -12.49 -6.22
C ARG A 199 3.12 -12.13 -6.20
N PRO A 200 4.02 -13.09 -6.46
CA PRO A 200 5.45 -12.82 -6.47
C PRO A 200 5.85 -11.83 -7.58
N TRP A 201 6.91 -11.08 -7.33
CA TRP A 201 7.58 -10.20 -8.29
C TRP A 201 8.97 -10.78 -8.65
N PRO A 202 9.46 -10.65 -9.91
CA PRO A 202 8.76 -10.13 -11.08
C PRO A 202 7.55 -11.00 -11.43
N LEU A 203 6.49 -10.37 -11.95
CA LEU A 203 5.36 -11.12 -12.50
C LEU A 203 5.95 -12.10 -13.52
N SER A 204 5.72 -13.39 -13.33
CA SER A 204 6.33 -14.39 -14.20
C SER A 204 5.91 -14.13 -15.65
N ASN A 205 6.83 -14.29 -16.61
CA ASN A 205 6.60 -13.98 -18.03
C ASN A 205 5.46 -14.82 -18.70
N GLY A 206 4.72 -15.63 -17.94
CA GLY A 206 3.50 -16.32 -18.37
C GLY A 206 2.19 -15.62 -17.98
N ASP A 207 2.22 -14.58 -17.15
CA ASP A 207 1.01 -13.94 -16.58
C ASP A 207 0.54 -12.71 -17.38
N GLY A 208 0.93 -12.62 -18.66
CA GLY A 208 0.64 -11.51 -19.58
C GLY A 208 -0.85 -11.29 -19.90
N HIS A 209 -1.76 -12.07 -19.34
CA HIS A 209 -3.21 -11.88 -19.42
C HIS A 209 -3.85 -12.05 -18.03
N GLY A 210 -3.63 -11.07 -17.16
CA GLY A 210 -4.00 -11.14 -15.75
C GLY A 210 -5.41 -10.69 -15.37
N THR A 211 -6.38 -10.69 -16.29
CA THR A 211 -7.83 -10.63 -15.95
C THR A 211 -8.33 -11.92 -15.28
N ASP A 212 -7.50 -12.96 -15.27
CA ASP A 212 -7.91 -14.32 -14.89
C ASP A 212 -7.97 -14.56 -13.37
N GLY A 213 -7.40 -13.66 -12.56
CA GLY A 213 -7.54 -13.69 -11.10
C GLY A 213 -8.94 -13.33 -10.59
N VAL A 214 -9.71 -12.59 -11.39
CA VAL A 214 -11.12 -12.29 -11.11
C VAL A 214 -12.01 -13.48 -11.48
N MET A 215 -11.58 -14.29 -12.47
CA MET A 215 -12.36 -15.42 -12.98
C MET A 215 -12.24 -16.70 -12.14
N HIS A 216 -11.20 -16.87 -11.33
CA HIS A 216 -11.08 -18.07 -10.49
C HIS A 216 -12.13 -18.14 -9.37
N TRP A 217 -12.66 -16.99 -8.91
CA TRP A 217 -13.75 -16.94 -7.92
C TRP A 217 -15.12 -17.26 -8.51
N LEU A 218 -15.31 -17.12 -9.83
CA LEU A 218 -16.57 -17.40 -10.51
C LEU A 218 -16.85 -18.91 -10.68
N ASN A 219 -15.84 -19.78 -10.50
CA ASN A 219 -15.97 -21.21 -10.75
C ASN A 219 -16.37 -22.06 -9.52
N LEU A 220 -16.50 -21.46 -8.33
CA LEU A 220 -17.00 -22.14 -7.13
C LEU A 220 -18.51 -21.93 -6.87
N ALA A 221 -19.21 -21.27 -7.79
CA ALA A 221 -20.67 -21.09 -7.73
C ALA A 221 -21.31 -21.51 -9.06
N SER A 222 -21.28 -22.81 -9.37
CA SER A 222 -22.09 -23.35 -10.45
C SER A 222 -23.58 -23.37 -10.03
N ALA A 223 -24.37 -22.54 -10.73
CA ALA A 223 -25.83 -22.55 -10.97
C ALA A 223 -26.73 -21.57 -10.15
N PRO A 224 -27.81 -21.04 -10.76
CA PRO A 224 -28.06 -20.72 -12.16
C PRO A 224 -28.27 -19.20 -12.42
N ALA A 225 -28.38 -18.88 -13.70
CA ALA A 225 -28.51 -17.58 -14.34
C ALA A 225 -29.44 -16.58 -13.64
N GLU A 226 -28.96 -15.35 -13.48
CA GLU A 226 -29.65 -14.12 -13.89
C GLU A 226 -28.63 -12.97 -13.79
N ALA A 227 -28.07 -12.62 -14.95
CA ALA A 227 -27.23 -11.47 -15.15
C ALA A 227 -28.12 -10.34 -15.66
N GLU A 228 -28.30 -9.28 -14.89
CA GLU A 228 -28.58 -7.95 -15.44
C GLU A 228 -28.28 -6.82 -14.44
N LEU A 229 -27.81 -5.71 -15.00
CA LEU A 229 -27.50 -4.40 -14.40
C LEU A 229 -26.16 -4.20 -13.66
N ILE A 230 -25.12 -3.99 -14.48
CA ILE A 230 -24.10 -2.97 -14.21
C ILE A 230 -24.58 -1.68 -14.90
N LEU A 231 -24.61 -0.55 -14.17
CA LEU A 231 -24.22 0.81 -14.59
C LEU A 231 -24.87 1.86 -13.66
N ALA A 232 -24.10 2.47 -12.75
CA ALA A 232 -24.29 3.85 -12.28
C ALA A 232 -23.19 4.25 -11.26
N GLU A 233 -22.60 5.43 -11.50
CA GLU A 233 -21.87 6.32 -10.56
C GLU A 233 -20.43 5.91 -10.21
N VAL A 234 -19.41 6.44 -10.92
CA VAL A 234 -18.75 7.78 -10.78
C VAL A 234 -18.09 7.94 -9.41
#